data_AF-A0A644ZCQ9-F1
#
_entry.id   AF-A0A644ZCQ9-F1
#
_cell.length_a   1.000
_cell.length_b   1.000
_cell.length_c   1.000
_cell.angle_alpha   90.00
_cell.angle_beta   90.00
_cell.angle_gamma   90.00
#
_symmetry.space_group_name_H-M   'P 1'
#
loop_
_entity.id
_entity.type
_entity.pdbx_description
1 polymer ?
#
loop_
_entity_poly.entity_id
_entity_poly.type
_entity_poly.pdbx_seq_one_letter_code
_entity_poly.pdbx_strand_id
1 'polypeptide(L)'
;MDLAYQVTTEQAEISVETGLQTYSVLDTKPELGGACNVAVNCKILGADSVDIYGIAGKDFFGDLLISLLVKQGIGIEGIVHQETDWATHVYHKVFEKGIEHPRFDSGNFNEPAEESIHHLFEVLAKKLSGYDAVIINEQVPHGLHNKVFQQRLNALIDDSCYSINTRWFADCRKLNNVYRNTIHKLNEQEGRLLYGTPCLLNRKDLALWLSRFFEQPVVLTLGSDGAIAVDDTNDGNKIVQEFKGIHFSGQIDSVGAGDAFLAGLVVSQAWGANLSEAAYIGNLCAGVSLKVLYKCGHPTIEEVIALDETADWRYHPEIADDERKAHYLNDTLLEIVVPSHMSHFPTVAIFDHDGTISTLRQGWEAVMEQSMLAAITGDAYDSLPSQRIQSLKEDIHEFIDRTTGIQTIEQMYYLVELVHHYGFVPQEQILSAEKYKSLYNKQLLLMVAKKIEEVKAGRLDASDLTVKGSISFLHYLAAHGTKLYLASGTDVEDVKQEAALLGYADYFEGRIFGSIGDVKNDPKRLVIQQIINTQVAGKPESCVVFGDGPVEMREAKRNGLLAVGILSDEIRRYGLNMKKRSRLILGGADLLIPDFSHTSILAEYLGWEVLQ
;
A
#
# COMPACT_ATOMS: atom_id res chain seq x y z
N MET A 1 8.65 1.88 24.80
CA MET A 1 9.75 2.39 23.96
C MET A 1 10.26 1.24 23.11
N ASP A 2 10.70 1.51 21.89
CA ASP A 2 11.32 0.52 21.02
C ASP A 2 12.82 0.77 21.01
N LEU A 3 13.63 -0.28 21.14
CA LEU A 3 15.08 -0.21 21.11
C LEU A 3 15.58 -1.17 20.05
N ALA A 4 15.89 -0.62 18.87
CA ALA A 4 16.36 -1.39 17.73
C ALA A 4 17.88 -1.55 17.76
N TYR A 5 18.34 -2.78 17.58
CA TYR A 5 19.75 -3.15 17.51
C TYR A 5 20.04 -3.68 16.11
N GLN A 6 20.94 -3.03 15.38
CA GLN A 6 21.52 -3.61 14.17
C GLN A 6 22.71 -4.46 14.59
N VAL A 7 22.69 -5.75 14.24
CA VAL A 7 23.71 -6.71 14.70
C VAL A 7 24.35 -7.45 13.55
N THR A 8 25.52 -8.01 13.82
CA THR A 8 26.22 -8.94 12.94
C THR A 8 26.83 -10.08 13.72
N THR A 9 26.85 -11.26 13.10
CA THR A 9 27.67 -12.40 13.53
C THR A 9 29.03 -12.43 12.83
N GLU A 10 29.23 -11.60 11.80
CA GLU A 10 30.52 -11.45 11.13
C GLU A 10 31.50 -10.76 12.09
N GLN A 11 32.64 -11.40 12.36
CA GLN A 11 33.63 -10.96 13.36
C GLN A 11 33.15 -11.02 14.81
N ALA A 12 31.97 -11.56 15.08
CA ALA A 12 31.50 -11.77 16.43
C ALA A 12 32.22 -12.97 17.07
N GLU A 13 32.56 -12.85 18.34
CA GLU A 13 33.22 -13.92 19.09
C GLU A 13 32.25 -15.05 19.44
N ILE A 14 32.79 -16.24 19.70
CA ILE A 14 32.05 -17.31 20.38
C ILE A 14 32.31 -17.12 21.87
N SER A 15 31.25 -17.02 22.68
CA SER A 15 31.40 -16.88 24.14
C SER A 15 32.20 -18.05 24.69
N VAL A 16 33.29 -17.75 25.39
CA VAL A 16 34.17 -18.77 26.00
C VAL A 16 33.46 -19.48 27.16
N GLU A 17 32.54 -18.79 27.82
CA GLU A 17 31.79 -19.30 28.98
C GLU A 17 30.69 -20.30 28.60
N THR A 18 30.01 -20.05 27.47
CA THR A 18 28.80 -20.80 27.08
C THR A 18 28.95 -21.59 25.79
N GLY A 19 29.96 -21.26 24.97
CA GLY A 19 30.11 -21.80 23.61
C GLY A 19 29.07 -21.30 22.61
N LEU A 20 28.24 -20.33 22.99
CA LEU A 20 27.21 -19.76 22.11
C LEU A 20 27.78 -18.65 21.23
N GLN A 21 27.23 -18.54 20.02
CA GLN A 21 27.52 -17.44 19.10
C GLN A 21 27.05 -16.12 19.71
N THR A 22 27.92 -15.10 19.73
CA THR A 22 27.54 -13.75 20.12
C THR A 22 27.06 -12.94 18.91
N TYR A 23 26.26 -11.91 19.19
CA TYR A 23 25.92 -10.86 18.25
C TYR A 23 26.73 -9.60 18.60
N SER A 24 27.44 -9.05 17.62
CA SER A 24 28.08 -7.74 17.76
C SER A 24 27.10 -6.66 17.34
N VAL A 25 26.84 -5.68 18.22
CA VAL A 25 25.93 -4.56 17.95
C VAL A 25 26.67 -3.50 17.14
N LEU A 26 26.18 -3.25 15.92
CA LEU A 26 26.69 -2.24 14.98
C LEU A 26 26.09 -0.85 15.26
N ASP A 27 24.79 -0.80 15.53
CA ASP A 27 24.05 0.42 15.80
C ASP A 27 22.92 0.15 16.80
N THR A 28 22.53 1.17 17.56
CA THR A 28 21.42 1.10 18.50
C THR A 28 20.60 2.38 18.43
N LYS A 29 19.30 2.20 18.20
CA LYS A 29 18.38 3.32 17.99
C LYS A 29 17.18 3.24 18.93
N PRO A 30 17.07 4.15 19.92
CA PRO A 30 15.90 4.24 20.77
C PRO A 30 14.81 5.07 20.07
N GLU A 31 13.59 4.55 20.05
CA GLU A 31 12.41 5.18 19.46
C GLU A 31 11.20 5.14 20.39
N LEU A 32 10.35 6.16 20.29
CA LEU A 32 9.09 6.21 21.01
C LEU A 32 8.09 5.25 20.33
N GLY A 33 7.50 4.34 21.12
CA GLY A 33 6.59 3.30 20.65
C GLY A 33 5.25 3.34 21.39
N GLY A 34 4.22 2.70 20.83
CA GLY A 34 2.86 2.66 21.40
C GLY A 34 2.28 4.07 21.61
N ALA A 35 1.69 4.33 22.78
CA ALA A 35 1.12 5.64 23.12
C ALA A 35 2.08 6.82 22.90
N CYS A 36 3.39 6.60 23.07
CA CYS A 36 4.38 7.65 22.83
C CYS A 36 4.54 7.97 21.34
N ASN A 37 4.44 6.98 20.46
CA ASN A 37 4.47 7.17 19.01
C ASN A 37 3.23 7.96 18.54
N VAL A 38 2.05 7.59 19.05
CA VAL A 38 0.80 8.33 18.80
C VAL A 38 0.94 9.79 19.23
N ALA A 39 1.49 10.05 20.42
CA ALA A 39 1.68 11.42 20.92
C ALA A 39 2.61 12.26 20.02
N VAL A 40 3.72 11.68 19.54
CA VAL A 40 4.63 12.36 18.61
C VAL A 40 3.94 12.64 17.28
N ASN A 41 3.18 11.68 16.75
CA ASN A 41 2.40 11.89 15.52
C ASN A 41 1.37 13.01 15.68
N CYS A 42 0.62 13.05 16.78
CA CYS A 42 -0.31 14.15 17.06
C CYS A 42 0.42 15.51 17.08
N LYS A 43 1.62 15.55 17.69
CA LYS A 43 2.41 16.78 17.78
C LYS A 43 2.91 17.27 16.41
N ILE A 44 3.42 16.35 15.58
CA ILE A 44 3.92 16.65 14.23
C ILE A 44 2.77 17.06 13.30
N LEU A 45 1.58 16.47 13.47
CA LEU A 45 0.37 16.83 12.74
C LEU A 45 -0.27 18.17 13.19
N GLY A 46 0.37 18.89 14.12
CA GLY A 46 0.01 20.26 14.45
C GLY A 46 -0.80 20.45 15.73
N ALA A 47 -0.97 19.42 16.57
CA ALA A 47 -1.61 19.61 17.87
C ALA A 47 -0.85 20.64 18.75
N ASP A 48 -1.58 21.63 19.27
CA ASP A 48 -1.03 22.73 20.07
C ASP A 48 -0.30 22.20 21.31
N SER A 49 -0.96 21.32 22.06
CA SER A 49 -0.41 20.63 23.23
C SER A 49 -0.74 19.14 23.18
N VAL A 50 0.24 18.32 23.55
CA VAL A 50 0.07 16.87 23.68
C VAL A 50 0.74 16.46 24.98
N ASP A 51 -0.02 15.89 25.90
CA ASP A 51 0.45 15.36 27.17
C ASP A 51 0.32 13.84 27.17
N ILE A 52 1.25 13.16 27.84
CA ILE A 52 1.21 11.70 28.00
C ILE A 52 0.98 11.33 29.47
N TYR A 53 0.17 10.30 29.65
CA TYR A 53 -0.18 9.75 30.95
C TYR A 53 0.24 8.29 31.02
N GLY A 54 0.96 7.92 32.07
CA GLY A 54 1.46 6.55 32.20
C GLY A 54 2.33 6.35 33.43
N ILE A 55 2.89 5.15 33.53
CA ILE A 55 3.85 4.80 34.59
C ILE A 55 5.16 4.39 33.93
N ALA A 56 6.26 4.96 34.40
CA ALA A 56 7.62 4.59 34.05
C ALA A 56 8.33 4.01 35.29
N GLY A 57 9.29 3.11 35.07
CA GLY A 57 10.14 2.62 36.14
C GLY A 57 11.13 3.70 36.56
N LYS A 58 11.64 3.61 37.78
CA LYS A 58 12.85 4.36 38.19
C LYS A 58 14.11 3.64 37.70
N ASP A 59 14.20 3.48 36.39
CA ASP A 59 15.25 2.76 35.69
C ASP A 59 15.83 3.58 34.53
N PHE A 60 16.96 3.14 33.98
CA PHE A 60 17.64 3.81 32.87
C PHE A 60 16.70 4.04 31.66
N PHE A 61 15.81 3.08 31.39
CA PHE A 61 14.89 3.18 30.25
C PHE A 61 13.77 4.18 30.50
N GLY A 62 13.35 4.38 31.74
CA GLY A 62 12.39 5.40 32.15
C GLY A 62 12.97 6.80 31.94
N ASP A 63 14.21 7.02 32.38
CA ASP A 63 14.92 8.28 32.14
C ASP A 63 15.12 8.55 30.65
N LEU A 64 15.51 7.52 29.88
CA LEU A 64 15.66 7.62 28.43
C LEU A 64 14.32 7.97 27.75
N LEU A 65 13.24 7.26 28.09
CA LEU A 65 11.90 7.50 27.56
C LEU A 65 11.46 8.95 27.78
N ILE A 66 11.63 9.47 29.01
CA ILE A 66 11.27 10.84 29.37
C ILE A 66 12.12 11.84 28.58
N SER A 67 13.42 11.61 28.46
CA SER A 67 14.31 12.49 27.69
C SER A 67 13.88 12.59 26.22
N LEU A 68 13.42 11.49 25.62
CA LEU A 68 12.93 11.45 24.24
C LEU A 68 11.61 12.20 24.10
N LEU A 69 10.69 12.04 25.05
CA LEU A 69 9.40 12.77 25.07
C LEU A 69 9.60 14.28 25.19
N VAL A 70 10.46 14.72 26.11
CA VAL A 70 10.79 16.15 26.29
C VAL A 70 11.42 16.73 25.02
N LYS A 71 12.31 15.97 24.35
CA LYS A 71 12.92 16.39 23.08
C LYS A 71 11.87 16.61 21.98
N GLN A 72 10.76 15.87 22.00
CA GLN A 72 9.64 16.02 21.07
C GLN A 72 8.62 17.07 21.50
N GLY A 73 8.83 17.74 22.65
CA GLY A 73 7.89 18.75 23.17
C GLY A 73 6.58 18.15 23.68
N ILE A 74 6.58 16.88 24.12
CA ILE A 74 5.43 16.22 24.74
C ILE A 74 5.42 16.52 26.24
N GLY A 75 4.26 16.87 26.78
CA GLY A 75 4.10 17.10 28.21
C GLY A 75 4.14 15.80 29.00
N ILE A 76 4.98 15.76 30.03
CA ILE A 76 5.30 14.54 30.80
C ILE A 76 4.76 14.56 32.23
N GLU A 77 4.01 15.60 32.64
CA GLU A 77 3.50 15.73 34.01
C GLU A 77 2.56 14.57 34.40
N GLY A 78 1.92 13.94 33.42
CA GLY A 78 1.08 12.75 33.63
C GLY A 78 1.87 11.44 33.79
N ILE A 79 3.20 11.45 33.71
CA ILE A 79 4.04 10.26 33.90
C ILE A 79 4.39 10.12 35.38
N VAL A 80 4.00 9.00 35.97
CA VAL A 80 4.35 8.64 37.34
C VAL A 80 5.55 7.71 37.35
N HIS A 81 6.57 8.00 38.16
CA HIS A 81 7.65 7.06 38.42
C HIS A 81 7.26 6.10 39.54
N GLN A 82 7.18 4.81 39.23
CA GLN A 82 6.99 3.77 40.23
C GLN A 82 8.33 3.15 40.58
N GLU A 83 8.63 3.07 41.88
CA GLU A 83 9.94 2.61 42.36
C GLU A 83 10.07 1.08 42.42
N THR A 84 8.96 0.36 42.64
CA THR A 84 8.94 -1.10 42.81
C THR A 84 7.98 -1.76 41.84
N ASP A 85 8.25 -3.02 41.46
CA ASP A 85 7.35 -3.87 40.65
C ASP A 85 6.93 -3.25 39.30
N TRP A 86 7.76 -2.35 38.78
CA TRP A 86 7.58 -1.74 37.48
C TRP A 86 8.91 -1.57 36.75
N ALA A 87 9.07 -2.29 35.65
CA ALA A 87 10.12 -2.05 34.66
C ALA A 87 9.54 -1.23 33.51
N THR A 88 10.23 -0.18 33.06
CA THR A 88 9.80 0.57 31.88
C THR A 88 9.64 -0.37 30.69
N HIS A 89 8.50 -0.29 29.99
CA HIS A 89 8.22 -1.15 28.85
C HIS A 89 9.16 -0.86 27.68
N VAL A 90 9.97 -1.85 27.30
CA VAL A 90 10.93 -1.77 26.19
C VAL A 90 10.82 -3.01 25.31
N TYR A 91 10.66 -2.79 24.01
CA TYR A 91 10.80 -3.83 22.99
C TYR A 91 12.20 -3.78 22.40
N HIS A 92 13.05 -4.74 22.75
CA HIS A 92 14.41 -4.90 22.24
C HIS A 92 14.36 -5.66 20.91
N LYS A 93 14.34 -4.93 19.80
CA LYS A 93 14.23 -5.49 18.44
C LYS A 93 15.61 -5.70 17.85
N VAL A 94 15.93 -6.93 17.46
CA VAL A 94 17.25 -7.28 16.94
C VAL A 94 17.14 -7.51 15.44
N PHE A 95 17.96 -6.81 14.66
CA PHE A 95 17.97 -6.90 13.20
C PHE A 95 19.34 -7.37 12.71
N GLU A 96 19.37 -8.43 11.91
CA GLU A 96 20.58 -8.90 11.23
C GLU A 96 20.31 -8.90 9.72
N LYS A 97 21.13 -8.15 8.96
CA LYS A 97 20.97 -8.02 7.50
C LYS A 97 19.53 -7.67 7.10
N GLY A 98 18.91 -6.72 7.82
CA GLY A 98 17.54 -6.25 7.58
C GLY A 98 16.43 -7.19 8.02
N ILE A 99 16.75 -8.37 8.56
CA ILE A 99 15.76 -9.34 9.05
C ILE A 99 15.60 -9.16 10.56
N GLU A 100 14.37 -8.96 11.02
CA GLU A 100 14.04 -8.90 12.45
C GLU A 100 14.04 -10.30 13.07
N HIS A 101 14.85 -10.48 14.11
CA HIS A 101 14.88 -11.65 14.98
C HIS A 101 13.83 -11.54 16.10
N PRO A 102 13.46 -12.65 16.77
CA PRO A 102 12.61 -12.60 17.95
C PRO A 102 13.11 -11.58 18.98
N ARG A 103 12.23 -10.65 19.33
CA ARG A 103 12.53 -9.55 20.25
C ARG A 103 12.51 -9.98 21.72
N PHE A 104 13.19 -9.20 22.56
CA PHE A 104 13.09 -9.32 24.02
C PHE A 104 12.21 -8.19 24.56
N ASP A 105 11.24 -8.54 25.41
CA ASP A 105 10.27 -7.57 25.94
C ASP A 105 10.47 -7.38 27.45
N SER A 106 10.71 -6.13 27.85
CA SER A 106 10.75 -5.69 29.25
C SER A 106 9.39 -5.12 29.68
N GLY A 107 9.02 -5.28 30.96
CA GLY A 107 7.79 -4.71 31.54
C GLY A 107 6.55 -5.61 31.49
N ASN A 108 6.61 -6.76 30.82
CA ASN A 108 5.47 -7.69 30.68
C ASN A 108 4.92 -8.29 31.99
N PHE A 109 5.54 -8.02 33.13
CA PHE A 109 5.09 -8.49 34.45
C PHE A 109 4.71 -7.35 35.40
N ASN A 110 4.56 -6.13 34.87
CA ASN A 110 4.31 -4.95 35.68
C ASN A 110 2.95 -5.00 36.37
N GLU A 111 2.91 -4.50 37.60
CA GLU A 111 1.67 -4.24 38.35
C GLU A 111 1.63 -2.77 38.79
N PRO A 112 0.59 -2.00 38.39
CA PRO A 112 0.50 -0.60 38.80
C PRO A 112 0.07 -0.51 40.27
N ALA A 113 0.85 0.20 41.08
CA ALA A 113 0.50 0.48 42.47
C ALA A 113 -0.70 1.44 42.56
N GLU A 114 -1.55 1.26 43.58
CA GLU A 114 -2.74 2.11 43.75
C GLU A 114 -2.41 3.59 43.93
N GLU A 115 -1.27 3.90 44.56
CA GLU A 115 -0.76 5.27 44.72
C GLU A 115 -0.38 5.88 43.36
N SER A 116 0.31 5.12 42.50
CA SER A 116 0.65 5.54 41.14
C SER A 116 -0.61 5.83 40.32
N ILE A 117 -1.61 4.95 40.40
CA ILE A 117 -2.91 5.16 39.77
C ILE A 117 -3.56 6.43 40.32
N HIS A 118 -3.61 6.61 41.64
CA HIS A 118 -4.21 7.78 42.26
C HIS A 118 -3.58 9.08 41.76
N HIS A 119 -2.25 9.18 41.78
CA HIS A 119 -1.53 10.37 41.34
C HIS A 119 -1.78 10.67 39.85
N LEU A 120 -1.76 9.65 38.99
CA LEU A 120 -2.05 9.81 37.55
C LEU A 120 -3.45 10.40 37.34
N PHE A 121 -4.46 9.88 38.04
CA PHE A 121 -5.83 10.39 37.95
C PHE A 121 -5.99 11.81 38.52
N GLU A 122 -5.25 12.18 39.56
CA GLU A 122 -5.24 13.55 40.06
C GLU A 122 -4.73 14.55 39.02
N VAL A 123 -3.66 14.21 38.30
CA VAL A 123 -3.10 15.06 37.23
C VAL A 123 -4.06 15.08 36.03
N LEU A 124 -4.61 13.93 35.64
CA LEU A 124 -5.56 13.85 34.53
C LEU A 124 -6.80 14.71 34.80
N ALA A 125 -7.45 14.54 35.96
CA ALA A 125 -8.66 15.28 36.30
C ALA A 125 -8.46 16.81 36.33
N LYS A 126 -7.27 17.28 36.76
CA LYS A 126 -6.94 18.72 36.77
C LYS A 126 -6.83 19.33 35.38
N LYS A 127 -6.39 18.55 34.40
CA LYS A 127 -6.12 19.01 33.03
C LYS A 127 -7.22 18.66 32.03
N LEU A 128 -8.10 17.72 32.37
CA LEU A 128 -9.06 17.11 31.45
C LEU A 128 -9.90 18.13 30.68
N SER A 129 -10.36 19.18 31.36
CA SER A 129 -11.17 20.25 30.74
C SER A 129 -10.44 21.10 29.69
N GLY A 130 -9.10 21.00 29.63
CA GLY A 130 -8.27 21.66 28.63
C GLY A 130 -7.98 20.82 27.39
N TYR A 131 -8.46 19.57 27.32
CA TYR A 131 -8.25 18.70 26.17
C TYR A 131 -9.49 18.59 25.29
N ASP A 132 -9.29 18.74 23.98
CA ASP A 132 -10.30 18.44 22.96
C ASP A 132 -10.55 16.93 22.80
N ALA A 133 -9.49 16.14 23.03
CA ALA A 133 -9.54 14.69 22.90
C ALA A 133 -8.60 13.96 23.86
N VAL A 134 -8.98 12.75 24.26
CA VAL A 134 -8.15 11.82 25.04
C VAL A 134 -8.10 10.47 24.33
N ILE A 135 -6.89 9.93 24.19
CA ILE A 135 -6.63 8.64 23.55
C ILE A 135 -6.31 7.60 24.61
N ILE A 136 -7.06 6.51 24.62
CA ILE A 136 -6.80 5.31 25.41
C ILE A 136 -6.04 4.32 24.52
N ASN A 137 -4.74 4.16 24.78
CA ASN A 137 -3.88 3.26 24.03
C ASN A 137 -3.45 2.08 24.92
N GLU A 138 -4.06 0.91 24.69
CA GLU A 138 -3.75 -0.32 25.43
C GLU A 138 -3.11 -1.35 24.48
N GLN A 139 -1.79 -1.51 24.58
CA GLN A 139 -1.00 -2.31 23.63
C GLN A 139 -0.15 -3.40 24.31
N VAL A 140 -0.14 -3.45 25.65
CA VAL A 140 0.74 -4.34 26.42
C VAL A 140 -0.08 -5.34 27.26
N PRO A 141 0.37 -6.60 27.43
CA PRO A 141 -0.38 -7.59 28.20
C PRO A 141 -0.63 -7.21 29.66
N HIS A 142 0.36 -6.60 30.32
CA HIS A 142 0.32 -6.21 31.73
C HIS A 142 0.85 -4.79 31.85
N GLY A 143 -0.06 -3.81 31.88
CA GLY A 143 0.28 -2.40 31.93
C GLY A 143 -0.62 -1.63 32.89
N LEU A 144 -0.88 -0.37 32.54
CA LEU A 144 -1.63 0.57 33.37
C LEU A 144 -3.08 0.11 33.65
N HIS A 145 -3.68 -0.60 32.71
CA HIS A 145 -5.12 -0.89 32.68
C HIS A 145 -5.54 -2.09 33.55
N ASN A 146 -5.10 -2.13 34.82
CA ASN A 146 -5.66 -3.09 35.77
C ASN A 146 -7.14 -2.77 36.08
N LYS A 147 -7.85 -3.64 36.81
CA LYS A 147 -9.28 -3.46 37.10
C LYS A 147 -9.62 -2.15 37.81
N VAL A 148 -8.74 -1.69 38.71
CA VAL A 148 -8.93 -0.43 39.46
C VAL A 148 -8.82 0.76 38.51
N PHE A 149 -7.81 0.78 37.64
CA PHE A 149 -7.64 1.80 36.61
C PHE A 149 -8.82 1.83 35.65
N GLN A 150 -9.26 0.67 35.15
CA GLN A 150 -10.43 0.54 34.26
C GLN A 150 -11.68 1.17 34.87
N GLN A 151 -11.98 0.85 36.14
CA GLN A 151 -13.15 1.39 36.85
C GLN A 151 -13.09 2.92 36.99
N ARG A 152 -11.92 3.45 37.38
CA ARG A 152 -11.74 4.91 37.54
C ARG A 152 -11.80 5.64 36.20
N LEU A 153 -11.24 5.06 35.13
CA LEU A 153 -11.27 5.67 33.81
C LEU A 153 -12.70 5.70 33.25
N ASN A 154 -13.44 4.59 33.35
CA ASN A 154 -14.85 4.57 32.95
C ASN A 154 -15.69 5.60 33.73
N ALA A 155 -15.44 5.77 35.04
CA ALA A 155 -16.12 6.81 35.81
C ALA A 155 -15.83 8.24 35.29
N LEU A 156 -14.63 8.51 34.78
CA LEU A 156 -14.31 9.79 34.14
C LEU A 156 -14.92 9.94 32.74
N ILE A 157 -14.92 8.86 31.94
CA ILE A 157 -15.52 8.86 30.60
C ILE A 157 -17.03 9.15 30.70
N ASP A 158 -17.70 8.55 31.69
CA ASP A 158 -19.14 8.68 31.90
C ASP A 158 -19.54 9.99 32.60
N ASP A 159 -18.58 10.77 33.11
CA ASP A 159 -18.85 12.04 33.78
C ASP A 159 -19.22 13.14 32.78
N SER A 160 -20.50 13.54 32.84
CA SER A 160 -21.09 14.60 32.01
C SER A 160 -20.36 15.95 32.07
N CYS A 161 -19.58 16.23 33.12
CA CYS A 161 -18.80 17.46 33.22
C CYS A 161 -17.67 17.53 32.19
N TYR A 162 -17.15 16.38 31.75
CA TYR A 162 -16.04 16.27 30.82
C TYR A 162 -16.45 15.73 29.46
N SER A 163 -17.43 14.81 29.41
CA SER A 163 -17.86 14.16 28.17
C SER A 163 -18.51 15.09 27.15
N ILE A 164 -18.90 16.31 27.54
CA ILE A 164 -19.50 17.28 26.62
C ILE A 164 -18.45 18.04 25.77
N ASN A 165 -17.23 18.20 26.29
CA ASN A 165 -16.18 19.00 25.64
C ASN A 165 -14.97 18.16 25.20
N THR A 166 -14.76 16.99 25.81
CA THR A 166 -13.60 16.13 25.53
C THR A 166 -14.04 14.83 24.88
N ARG A 167 -13.52 14.54 23.68
CA ARG A 167 -13.80 13.29 22.97
C ARG A 167 -12.85 12.18 23.38
N TRP A 168 -13.37 10.99 23.64
CA TRP A 168 -12.56 9.84 24.02
C TRP A 168 -12.41 8.87 22.86
N PHE A 169 -11.18 8.42 22.60
CA PHE A 169 -10.85 7.44 21.57
C PHE A 169 -10.23 6.20 22.21
N ALA A 170 -10.62 5.02 21.77
CA ALA A 170 -10.01 3.76 22.18
C ALA A 170 -9.29 3.08 21.01
N ASP A 171 -8.01 2.77 21.23
CA ASP A 171 -7.20 1.84 20.45
C ASP A 171 -6.60 0.83 21.42
N CYS A 172 -7.37 -0.23 21.68
CA CYS A 172 -7.00 -1.28 22.63
C CYS A 172 -6.84 -2.61 21.92
N ARG A 173 -5.84 -3.39 22.31
CA ARG A 173 -5.60 -4.71 21.76
C ARG A 173 -6.53 -5.77 22.34
N LYS A 174 -6.85 -5.66 23.63
CA LYS A 174 -7.67 -6.65 24.36
C LYS A 174 -8.86 -6.05 25.08
N LEU A 175 -8.80 -4.75 25.39
CA LEU A 175 -9.77 -4.09 26.27
C LEU A 175 -10.80 -3.20 25.55
N ASN A 176 -10.99 -3.33 24.23
CA ASN A 176 -11.98 -2.52 23.49
C ASN A 176 -13.38 -2.61 24.12
N ASN A 177 -13.80 -3.78 24.61
CA ASN A 177 -15.10 -3.98 25.25
C ASN A 177 -15.22 -3.34 26.66
N VAL A 178 -14.12 -2.88 27.26
CA VAL A 178 -14.09 -2.27 28.59
C VAL A 178 -14.44 -0.78 28.53
N TYR A 179 -13.91 -0.05 27.53
CA TYR A 179 -14.06 1.40 27.39
C TYR A 179 -15.15 1.74 26.37
N ARG A 180 -16.38 1.31 26.65
CA ARG A 180 -17.48 1.30 25.65
C ARG A 180 -17.84 2.70 25.15
N ASN A 181 -17.89 3.70 26.04
CA ASN A 181 -18.33 5.06 25.73
C ASN A 181 -17.23 5.93 25.11
N THR A 182 -16.58 5.40 24.07
CA THR A 182 -15.51 6.05 23.32
C THR A 182 -15.70 5.81 21.82
N ILE A 183 -15.06 6.62 20.98
CA ILE A 183 -14.92 6.33 19.56
C ILE A 183 -13.88 5.23 19.41
N HIS A 184 -14.26 4.08 18.85
CA HIS A 184 -13.38 2.93 18.76
C HIS A 184 -12.67 2.89 17.41
N LYS A 185 -11.34 2.82 17.43
CA LYS A 185 -10.54 2.47 16.26
C LYS A 185 -9.94 1.10 16.46
N LEU A 186 -10.24 0.18 15.55
CA LEU A 186 -9.78 -1.21 15.61
C LEU A 186 -9.40 -1.72 14.22
N ASN A 187 -8.61 -2.79 14.19
CA ASN A 187 -8.35 -3.53 12.95
C ASN A 187 -9.40 -4.63 12.71
N GLU A 188 -9.43 -5.17 11.49
CA GLU A 188 -10.36 -6.25 11.11
C GLU A 188 -10.26 -7.47 12.05
N GLN A 189 -9.07 -7.85 12.48
CA GLN A 189 -8.87 -9.02 13.35
C GLN A 189 -9.47 -8.80 14.75
N GLU A 190 -9.23 -7.63 15.36
CA GLU A 190 -9.81 -7.22 16.63
C GLU A 190 -11.34 -7.16 16.55
N GLY A 191 -11.88 -6.60 15.47
CA GLY A 191 -13.33 -6.56 15.23
C GLY A 191 -13.95 -7.95 15.11
N ARG A 192 -13.32 -8.84 14.34
CA ARG A 192 -13.78 -10.23 14.20
C ARG A 192 -13.69 -11.00 15.52
N LEU A 193 -12.66 -10.75 16.33
CA LEU A 193 -12.51 -11.37 17.64
C LEU A 193 -13.63 -10.93 18.60
N LEU A 194 -14.03 -9.66 18.57
CA LEU A 194 -15.15 -9.13 19.36
C LEU A 194 -16.50 -9.71 18.92
N TYR A 195 -16.70 -9.93 17.63
CA TYR A 195 -17.90 -10.59 17.11
C TYR A 195 -17.98 -12.06 17.54
N GLY A 196 -16.84 -12.75 17.51
CA GLY A 196 -16.71 -14.17 17.86
C GLY A 196 -16.29 -15.02 16.66
N THR A 197 -15.69 -16.18 16.95
CA THR A 197 -15.15 -17.10 15.94
C THR A 197 -16.08 -18.30 15.71
N PRO A 198 -16.53 -18.58 14.48
CA PRO A 198 -16.23 -17.87 13.24
C PRO A 198 -17.10 -16.62 13.00
N CYS A 199 -16.50 -15.55 12.48
CA CYS A 199 -17.21 -14.35 12.03
C CYS A 199 -17.44 -14.44 10.50
N LEU A 200 -18.71 -14.54 10.09
CA LEU A 200 -19.10 -14.66 8.68
C LEU A 200 -19.55 -13.32 8.05
N LEU A 201 -19.51 -12.23 8.82
CA LEU A 201 -19.85 -10.91 8.31
C LEU A 201 -18.80 -10.44 7.29
N ASN A 202 -19.27 -9.74 6.25
CA ASN A 202 -18.38 -8.92 5.41
C ASN A 202 -17.89 -7.70 6.22
N ARG A 203 -16.90 -6.98 5.69
CA ARG A 203 -16.23 -5.88 6.40
C ARG A 203 -17.19 -4.76 6.80
N LYS A 204 -18.13 -4.41 5.92
CA LYS A 204 -19.14 -3.37 6.16
C LYS A 204 -20.13 -3.75 7.26
N ASP A 205 -20.67 -4.96 7.19
CA ASP A 205 -21.60 -5.48 8.20
C ASP A 205 -20.93 -5.65 9.55
N LEU A 206 -19.63 -6.02 9.57
CA LEU A 206 -18.83 -6.06 10.79
C LEU A 206 -18.70 -4.67 11.41
N ALA A 207 -18.34 -3.64 10.62
CA ALA A 207 -18.23 -2.27 11.12
C ALA A 207 -19.58 -1.73 11.66
N LEU A 208 -20.68 -2.00 10.95
CA LEU A 208 -22.03 -1.66 11.41
C LEU A 208 -22.41 -2.40 12.70
N TRP A 209 -22.08 -3.68 12.80
CA TRP A 209 -22.30 -4.46 14.01
C TRP A 209 -21.51 -3.89 15.18
N LEU A 210 -20.24 -3.55 14.98
CA LEU A 210 -19.38 -2.96 16.03
C LEU A 210 -19.96 -1.65 16.53
N SER A 211 -20.38 -0.76 15.64
CA SER A 211 -20.98 0.52 16.06
C SER A 211 -22.27 0.33 16.86
N ARG A 212 -23.10 -0.67 16.51
CA ARG A 212 -24.27 -1.06 17.30
C ARG A 212 -23.89 -1.73 18.62
N PHE A 213 -22.84 -2.54 18.63
CA PHE A 213 -22.35 -3.23 19.82
C PHE A 213 -21.82 -2.25 20.86
N PHE A 214 -21.13 -1.19 20.43
CA PHE A 214 -20.62 -0.14 21.32
C PHE A 214 -21.63 0.96 21.62
N GLU A 215 -22.65 1.13 20.77
CA GLU A 215 -23.54 2.31 20.76
C GLU A 215 -22.74 3.62 20.59
N GLN A 216 -21.67 3.54 19.78
CA GLN A 216 -20.74 4.63 19.53
C GLN A 216 -20.24 4.60 18.08
N PRO A 217 -19.62 5.69 17.60
CA PRO A 217 -18.92 5.69 16.34
C PRO A 217 -17.72 4.74 16.32
N VAL A 218 -17.45 4.15 15.15
CA VAL A 218 -16.39 3.15 14.97
C VAL A 218 -15.60 3.43 13.70
N VAL A 219 -14.28 3.26 13.76
CA VAL A 219 -13.40 3.20 12.60
C VAL A 219 -12.71 1.83 12.53
N LEU A 220 -13.01 1.07 11.50
CA LEU A 220 -12.44 -0.24 11.23
C LEU A 220 -11.37 -0.14 10.16
N THR A 221 -10.11 -0.31 10.54
CA THR A 221 -8.96 -0.37 9.62
C THR A 221 -8.84 -1.76 8.98
N LEU A 222 -8.50 -1.81 7.70
CA LEU A 222 -8.50 -3.00 6.84
C LEU A 222 -7.11 -3.31 6.25
N GLY A 223 -6.05 -2.89 6.94
CA GLY A 223 -4.67 -3.07 6.45
C GLY A 223 -4.46 -2.36 5.10
N SER A 224 -4.00 -3.11 4.09
CA SER A 224 -3.79 -2.56 2.74
C SER A 224 -5.06 -2.10 2.05
N ASP A 225 -6.24 -2.44 2.55
CA ASP A 225 -7.51 -2.21 1.87
C ASP A 225 -8.24 -0.95 2.33
N GLY A 226 -7.61 -0.17 3.23
CA GLY A 226 -8.10 1.12 3.69
C GLY A 226 -8.86 1.03 5.01
N ALA A 227 -10.02 1.66 5.10
CA ALA A 227 -10.80 1.72 6.35
C ALA A 227 -12.30 1.91 6.10
N ILE A 228 -13.11 1.63 7.11
CA ILE A 228 -14.55 1.91 7.15
C ILE A 228 -14.84 2.73 8.40
N ALA A 229 -15.46 3.91 8.24
CA ALA A 229 -15.99 4.70 9.35
C ALA A 229 -17.50 4.53 9.42
N VAL A 230 -18.00 4.32 10.63
CA VAL A 230 -19.43 4.30 10.95
C VAL A 230 -19.69 5.39 11.98
N ASP A 231 -20.39 6.44 11.56
CA ASP A 231 -20.73 7.58 12.39
C ASP A 231 -22.22 7.59 12.75
N ASP A 232 -22.54 8.29 13.83
CA ASP A 232 -23.89 8.52 14.30
C ASP A 232 -24.46 9.83 13.75
N THR A 233 -25.73 9.80 13.36
CA THR A 233 -26.46 11.01 12.96
C THR A 233 -27.43 11.43 14.05
N ASN A 234 -27.80 12.71 14.03
CA ASN A 234 -28.70 13.30 15.03
C ASN A 234 -30.10 12.63 15.09
N ASP A 235 -30.51 11.91 14.04
CA ASP A 235 -31.80 11.19 13.99
C ASP A 235 -31.69 9.69 14.38
N GLY A 236 -30.50 9.24 14.80
CA GLY A 236 -30.22 7.86 15.20
C GLY A 236 -29.89 6.91 14.04
N ASN A 237 -29.76 7.41 12.80
CA ASN A 237 -29.26 6.63 11.68
C ASN A 237 -27.72 6.53 11.72
N LYS A 238 -27.17 5.54 11.00
CA LYS A 238 -25.73 5.34 10.86
C LYS A 238 -25.26 5.80 9.48
N ILE A 239 -24.23 6.64 9.42
CA ILE A 239 -23.51 6.94 8.18
C ILE A 239 -22.35 5.96 8.07
N VAL A 240 -22.25 5.27 6.93
CA VAL A 240 -21.13 4.36 6.65
C VAL A 240 -20.34 4.90 5.49
N GLN A 241 -19.07 5.21 5.72
CA GLN A 241 -18.13 5.65 4.70
C GLN A 241 -16.99 4.66 4.58
N GLU A 242 -16.72 4.24 3.35
CA GLU A 242 -15.61 3.34 3.01
C GLU A 242 -14.49 4.15 2.35
N PHE A 243 -13.24 3.91 2.76
CA PHE A 243 -12.04 4.56 2.26
C PHE A 243 -11.14 3.52 1.61
N LYS A 244 -10.66 3.84 0.41
CA LYS A 244 -9.81 2.92 -0.34
C LYS A 244 -8.44 2.83 0.30
N GLY A 245 -7.85 1.64 0.26
CA GLY A 245 -6.44 1.46 0.52
C GLY A 245 -5.56 2.16 -0.51
N ILE A 246 -4.31 2.37 -0.13
CA ILE A 246 -3.31 2.99 -1.01
C ILE A 246 -2.37 1.88 -1.49
N HIS A 247 -2.12 1.85 -2.80
CA HIS A 247 -1.17 0.96 -3.43
C HIS A 247 0.22 1.58 -3.37
N PHE A 248 1.17 0.86 -2.78
CA PHE A 248 2.58 1.20 -2.82
C PHE A 248 3.29 0.23 -3.73
N SER A 249 4.13 0.81 -4.58
CA SER A 249 4.90 0.11 -5.59
C SER A 249 6.28 -0.32 -5.05
N GLY A 250 6.77 0.42 -4.03
CA GLY A 250 8.00 0.16 -3.30
C GLY A 250 7.87 -0.72 -2.06
N GLN A 251 9.01 -0.90 -1.37
CA GLN A 251 9.01 -1.46 -0.03
C GLN A 251 8.23 -0.55 0.92
N ILE A 252 7.52 -1.16 1.86
CA ILE A 252 6.78 -0.48 2.92
C ILE A 252 7.05 -1.16 4.25
N ASP A 253 6.90 -0.41 5.34
CA ASP A 253 6.96 -0.93 6.70
C ASP A 253 5.64 -0.61 7.41
N SER A 254 4.94 -1.65 7.88
CA SER A 254 3.64 -1.49 8.54
C SER A 254 3.73 -1.04 10.00
N VAL A 255 4.94 -1.03 10.59
CA VAL A 255 5.15 -0.65 11.98
C VAL A 255 4.76 0.81 12.20
N GLY A 256 3.81 1.03 13.12
CA GLY A 256 3.34 2.36 13.48
C GLY A 256 2.29 2.97 12.54
N ALA A 257 1.92 2.31 11.45
CA ALA A 257 0.87 2.81 10.54
C ALA A 257 -0.48 2.97 11.25
N GLY A 258 -0.81 2.07 12.17
CA GLY A 258 -2.01 2.18 13.01
C GLY A 258 -1.96 3.37 13.97
N ASP A 259 -0.79 3.70 14.51
CA ASP A 259 -0.60 4.85 15.41
C ASP A 259 -0.71 6.16 14.64
N ALA A 260 -0.14 6.21 13.43
CA ALA A 260 -0.26 7.36 12.51
C ALA A 260 -1.72 7.57 12.06
N PHE A 261 -2.45 6.47 11.77
CA PHE A 261 -3.89 6.54 11.49
C PHE A 261 -4.65 7.19 12.64
N LEU A 262 -4.42 6.69 13.87
CA LEU A 262 -5.11 7.17 15.05
C LEU A 262 -4.81 8.65 15.33
N ALA A 263 -3.54 9.06 15.20
CA ALA A 263 -3.16 10.46 15.38
C ALA A 263 -3.84 11.38 14.35
N GLY A 264 -3.84 11.01 13.06
CA GLY A 264 -4.54 11.75 12.00
C GLY A 264 -6.04 11.86 12.23
N LEU A 265 -6.68 10.75 12.64
CA LEU A 265 -8.09 10.72 13.02
C LEU A 265 -8.39 11.69 14.18
N VAL A 266 -7.61 11.63 15.26
CA VAL A 266 -7.87 12.39 16.48
C VAL A 266 -7.62 13.89 16.27
N VAL A 267 -6.50 14.27 15.66
CA VAL A 267 -6.17 15.68 15.41
C VAL A 267 -7.21 16.32 14.48
N SER A 268 -7.62 15.61 13.43
CA SER A 268 -8.65 16.13 12.50
C SER A 268 -9.99 16.35 13.19
N GLN A 269 -10.44 15.41 14.02
CA GLN A 269 -11.67 15.55 14.81
C GLN A 269 -11.58 16.68 15.83
N ALA A 270 -10.42 16.85 16.49
CA ALA A 270 -10.18 17.98 17.40
C ALA A 270 -10.29 19.32 16.68
N TRP A 271 -9.88 19.39 15.41
CA TRP A 271 -10.05 20.57 14.54
C TRP A 271 -11.44 20.71 13.90
N GLY A 272 -12.39 19.85 14.25
CA GLY A 272 -13.79 19.97 13.84
C GLY A 272 -14.18 19.20 12.58
N ALA A 273 -13.30 18.37 12.04
CA ALA A 273 -13.67 17.43 10.98
C ALA A 273 -14.71 16.41 11.49
N ASN A 274 -15.66 16.02 10.64
CA ASN A 274 -16.53 14.90 10.97
C ASN A 274 -15.75 13.57 10.96
N LEU A 275 -16.32 12.48 11.48
CA LEU A 275 -15.60 11.20 11.58
C LEU A 275 -15.12 10.68 10.22
N SER A 276 -15.90 10.91 9.16
CA SER A 276 -15.54 10.44 7.82
C SER A 276 -14.34 11.21 7.26
N GLU A 277 -14.35 12.54 7.38
CA GLU A 277 -13.20 13.39 7.00
C GLU A 277 -11.95 13.03 7.81
N ALA A 278 -12.12 12.84 9.12
CA ALA A 278 -11.02 12.50 10.01
C ALA A 278 -10.44 11.09 9.72
N ALA A 279 -11.30 10.10 9.43
CA ALA A 279 -10.86 8.77 9.02
C ALA A 279 -10.16 8.77 7.66
N TYR A 280 -10.58 9.64 6.73
CA TYR A 280 -9.87 9.84 5.46
C TYR A 280 -8.45 10.36 5.68
N ILE A 281 -8.29 11.40 6.51
CA ILE A 281 -6.97 11.96 6.86
C ILE A 281 -6.13 10.91 7.61
N GLY A 282 -6.74 10.15 8.52
CA GLY A 282 -6.08 9.02 9.19
C GLY A 282 -5.55 7.98 8.19
N ASN A 283 -6.32 7.65 7.16
CA ASN A 283 -5.91 6.71 6.10
C ASN A 283 -4.68 7.23 5.33
N LEU A 284 -4.62 8.52 5.02
CA LEU A 284 -3.46 9.15 4.40
C LEU A 284 -2.25 9.22 5.35
N CYS A 285 -2.46 9.53 6.62
CA CYS A 285 -1.40 9.53 7.64
C CYS A 285 -0.74 8.15 7.77
N ALA A 286 -1.55 7.08 7.78
CA ALA A 286 -1.05 5.72 7.71
C ALA A 286 -0.24 5.49 6.44
N GLY A 287 -0.75 5.91 5.28
CA GLY A 287 -0.06 5.81 3.99
C GLY A 287 1.30 6.51 3.95
N VAL A 288 1.44 7.68 4.55
CA VAL A 288 2.73 8.38 4.68
C VAL A 288 3.67 7.60 5.61
N SER A 289 3.15 7.13 6.74
CA SER A 289 3.93 6.34 7.71
C SER A 289 4.52 5.07 7.08
N LEU A 290 3.75 4.39 6.22
CA LEU A 290 4.18 3.18 5.51
C LEU A 290 5.42 3.36 4.62
N LYS A 291 5.70 4.57 4.14
CA LYS A 291 6.86 4.86 3.26
C LYS A 291 8.19 4.93 4.04
N VAL A 292 8.14 4.88 5.36
CA VAL A 292 9.31 5.02 6.22
C VAL A 292 9.80 3.63 6.65
N LEU A 293 10.90 3.17 6.07
CA LEU A 293 11.43 1.82 6.33
C LEU A 293 12.17 1.71 7.68
N TYR A 294 11.99 0.57 8.35
CA TYR A 294 12.73 0.12 9.53
C TYR A 294 12.56 0.99 10.79
N LYS A 295 11.52 1.83 10.84
CA LYS A 295 11.20 2.71 11.97
C LYS A 295 9.76 3.21 11.88
N CYS A 296 9.24 3.76 12.98
CA CYS A 296 7.95 4.44 12.97
C CYS A 296 7.99 5.67 12.05
N GLY A 297 7.12 5.70 11.04
CA GLY A 297 6.92 6.86 10.18
C GLY A 297 6.06 7.92 10.88
N HIS A 298 6.53 9.17 10.87
CA HIS A 298 5.85 10.29 11.51
C HIS A 298 5.34 11.29 10.47
N PRO A 299 4.06 11.23 10.08
CA PRO A 299 3.54 11.99 8.94
C PRO A 299 3.46 13.49 9.24
N THR A 300 3.97 14.31 8.32
CA THR A 300 3.75 15.76 8.31
C THR A 300 2.51 16.13 7.52
N ILE A 301 1.95 17.33 7.76
CA ILE A 301 0.78 17.84 7.02
C ILE A 301 1.09 17.91 5.52
N GLU A 302 2.28 18.40 5.16
CA GLU A 302 2.71 18.55 3.77
C GLU A 302 2.81 17.20 3.06
N GLU A 303 3.35 16.17 3.72
CA GLU A 303 3.42 14.82 3.16
C GLU A 303 2.04 14.19 2.99
N VAL A 304 1.11 14.45 3.93
CA VAL A 304 -0.27 13.96 3.86
C VAL A 304 -1.00 14.58 2.66
N ILE A 305 -0.87 15.90 2.46
CA ILE A 305 -1.44 16.59 1.30
C ILE A 305 -0.82 16.09 0.00
N ALA A 306 0.52 15.98 -0.06
CA ALA A 306 1.21 15.49 -1.25
C ALA A 306 0.83 14.04 -1.59
N LEU A 307 0.58 13.20 -0.58
CA LEU A 307 0.09 11.84 -0.81
C LEU A 307 -1.32 11.84 -1.38
N ASP A 308 -2.23 12.67 -0.87
CA ASP A 308 -3.61 12.75 -1.39
C ASP A 308 -3.66 13.03 -2.90
N GLU A 309 -2.84 13.98 -3.35
CA GLU A 309 -2.76 14.38 -4.76
C GLU A 309 -2.21 13.28 -5.68
N THR A 310 -1.40 12.37 -5.14
CA THR A 310 -0.62 11.41 -5.93
C THR A 310 -0.99 9.95 -5.68
N ALA A 311 -1.82 9.66 -4.68
CA ALA A 311 -2.13 8.32 -4.21
C ALA A 311 -2.71 7.43 -5.32
N ASP A 312 -2.06 6.29 -5.53
CA ASP A 312 -2.62 5.19 -6.32
C ASP A 312 -3.58 4.41 -5.43
N TRP A 313 -4.88 4.52 -5.68
CA TRP A 313 -5.88 3.84 -4.86
C TRP A 313 -6.01 2.36 -5.24
N ARG A 314 -6.36 1.53 -4.25
CA ARG A 314 -6.72 0.11 -4.42
C ARG A 314 -8.24 -0.01 -4.58
N TYR A 315 -8.68 -0.54 -5.71
CA TYR A 315 -10.10 -0.71 -6.03
C TYR A 315 -10.56 -2.16 -5.86
N HIS A 316 -11.78 -2.34 -5.33
CA HIS A 316 -12.46 -3.65 -5.23
C HIS A 316 -11.61 -4.82 -4.66
N PRO A 317 -10.87 -4.65 -3.53
CA PRO A 317 -9.96 -5.67 -3.01
C PRO A 317 -10.66 -6.99 -2.69
N GLU A 318 -11.90 -6.95 -2.21
CA GLU A 318 -12.66 -8.18 -1.93
C GLU A 318 -12.89 -9.06 -3.16
N ILE A 319 -13.08 -8.47 -4.34
CA ILE A 319 -13.25 -9.20 -5.62
C ILE A 319 -11.88 -9.65 -6.14
N ALA A 320 -10.85 -8.83 -5.94
CA ALA A 320 -9.47 -9.12 -6.34
C ALA A 320 -8.90 -10.35 -5.62
N ASP A 321 -9.17 -10.48 -4.31
CA ASP A 321 -8.59 -11.52 -3.45
C ASP A 321 -9.35 -12.85 -3.49
N ASP A 322 -10.64 -12.84 -3.88
CA ASP A 322 -11.49 -14.03 -3.91
C ASP A 322 -12.16 -14.23 -5.27
N GLU A 323 -11.60 -15.14 -6.07
CA GLU A 323 -12.11 -15.50 -7.39
C GLU A 323 -13.56 -16.00 -7.36
N ARG A 324 -14.05 -16.54 -6.23
CA ARG A 324 -15.44 -17.01 -6.10
C ARG A 324 -16.44 -15.86 -6.12
N LYS A 325 -16.00 -14.63 -5.88
CA LYS A 325 -16.81 -13.40 -5.98
C LYS A 325 -16.84 -12.83 -7.41
N ALA A 326 -16.12 -13.43 -8.36
CA ALA A 326 -16.16 -13.01 -9.76
C ALA A 326 -17.57 -13.15 -10.33
N HIS A 327 -18.01 -12.13 -11.08
CA HIS A 327 -19.29 -12.15 -11.77
C HIS A 327 -19.06 -12.21 -13.29
N TYR A 328 -19.36 -13.36 -13.89
CA TYR A 328 -19.20 -13.58 -15.34
C TYR A 328 -20.53 -13.40 -16.07
N LEU A 329 -20.49 -12.77 -17.24
CA LEU A 329 -21.67 -12.58 -18.08
C LEU A 329 -22.09 -13.90 -18.75
N ASN A 330 -23.29 -14.42 -18.49
CA ASN A 330 -23.95 -15.52 -19.23
C ASN A 330 -23.02 -16.69 -19.60
N ASP A 331 -22.27 -17.24 -18.62
CA ASP A 331 -21.29 -18.33 -18.80
C ASP A 331 -20.11 -18.02 -19.76
N THR A 332 -19.90 -16.75 -20.11
CA THR A 332 -18.74 -16.29 -20.87
C THR A 332 -17.55 -16.02 -19.95
N LEU A 333 -16.39 -15.72 -20.54
CA LEU A 333 -15.19 -15.31 -19.80
C LEU A 333 -15.07 -13.79 -19.62
N LEU A 334 -16.13 -13.03 -19.94
CA LEU A 334 -16.19 -11.60 -19.63
C LEU A 334 -16.57 -11.45 -18.16
N GLU A 335 -15.64 -10.94 -17.36
CA GLU A 335 -15.87 -10.65 -15.95
C GLU A 335 -16.31 -9.19 -15.77
N ILE A 336 -17.40 -8.99 -15.02
CA ILE A 336 -17.94 -7.70 -14.66
C ILE A 336 -17.54 -7.40 -13.22
N VAL A 337 -16.59 -6.48 -13.04
CA VAL A 337 -16.18 -5.98 -11.72
C VAL A 337 -17.11 -4.87 -11.29
N VAL A 338 -17.37 -3.93 -12.20
CA VAL A 338 -18.31 -2.82 -12.04
C VAL A 338 -19.27 -2.82 -13.22
N PRO A 339 -20.60 -2.93 -12.99
CA PRO A 339 -21.58 -2.83 -14.06
C PRO A 339 -21.38 -1.56 -14.87
N SER A 340 -21.16 -1.73 -16.17
CA SER A 340 -20.77 -0.66 -17.09
C SER A 340 -21.63 -0.73 -18.34
N HIS A 341 -21.94 0.43 -18.93
CA HIS A 341 -22.74 0.52 -20.15
C HIS A 341 -22.21 1.64 -21.03
N MET A 342 -22.20 1.43 -22.35
CA MET A 342 -21.76 2.42 -23.33
C MET A 342 -22.61 2.29 -24.61
N SER A 343 -23.76 2.99 -24.64
CA SER A 343 -24.84 2.79 -25.63
C SER A 343 -24.48 3.03 -27.10
N HIS A 344 -23.24 3.43 -27.39
CA HIS A 344 -22.72 3.68 -28.73
C HIS A 344 -21.24 3.31 -28.75
N PHE A 345 -20.66 3.16 -29.94
CA PHE A 345 -19.21 3.04 -30.05
C PHE A 345 -18.49 4.20 -29.37
N PRO A 346 -17.34 3.94 -28.70
CA PRO A 346 -16.54 5.01 -28.14
C PRO A 346 -16.06 5.96 -29.22
N THR A 347 -15.97 7.24 -28.91
CA THR A 347 -15.34 8.20 -29.81
C THR A 347 -13.82 8.10 -29.77
N VAL A 348 -13.29 7.66 -28.62
CA VAL A 348 -11.85 7.50 -28.34
C VAL A 348 -11.62 6.14 -27.68
N ALA A 349 -10.62 5.40 -28.17
CA ALA A 349 -10.13 4.21 -27.49
C ALA A 349 -8.62 4.33 -27.28
N ILE A 350 -8.17 4.17 -26.04
CA ILE A 350 -6.75 4.19 -25.66
C ILE A 350 -6.33 2.75 -25.41
N PHE A 351 -5.25 2.34 -26.05
CA PHE A 351 -4.67 1.01 -25.90
C PHE A 351 -3.28 1.14 -25.28
N ASP A 352 -3.01 0.31 -24.29
CA ASP A 352 -1.64 -0.08 -24.00
C ASP A 352 -1.06 -0.89 -25.16
N HIS A 353 0.25 -0.89 -25.26
CA HIS A 353 0.98 -1.55 -26.34
C HIS A 353 1.46 -2.95 -25.96
N ASP A 354 2.43 -3.01 -25.04
CA ASP A 354 3.08 -4.25 -24.59
C ASP A 354 2.11 -5.09 -23.75
N GLY A 355 2.02 -6.40 -24.00
CA GLY A 355 1.14 -7.31 -23.26
C GLY A 355 -0.35 -7.17 -23.57
N THR A 356 -0.75 -6.04 -24.18
CA THR A 356 -2.12 -5.73 -24.59
C THR A 356 -2.34 -5.98 -26.08
N ILE A 357 -1.56 -5.36 -26.98
CA ILE A 357 -1.62 -5.63 -28.42
C ILE A 357 -0.43 -6.49 -28.85
N SER A 358 0.78 -6.10 -28.46
CA SER A 358 2.03 -6.73 -28.89
C SER A 358 2.60 -7.65 -27.81
N THR A 359 3.12 -8.80 -28.23
CA THR A 359 3.95 -9.68 -27.41
C THR A 359 5.41 -9.70 -27.88
N LEU A 360 5.83 -8.69 -28.65
CA LEU A 360 7.21 -8.59 -29.13
C LEU A 360 8.20 -8.54 -27.96
N ARG A 361 7.84 -7.87 -26.88
CA ARG A 361 8.63 -7.77 -25.64
C ARG A 361 8.37 -8.89 -24.63
N GLN A 362 7.53 -9.87 -24.96
CA GLN A 362 7.34 -11.07 -24.13
C GLN A 362 8.69 -11.75 -23.86
N GLY A 363 8.95 -12.09 -22.60
CA GLY A 363 10.24 -12.61 -22.13
C GLY A 363 11.13 -11.56 -21.44
N TRP A 364 10.66 -10.31 -21.31
CA TRP A 364 11.35 -9.24 -20.59
C TRP A 364 11.66 -9.60 -19.13
N GLU A 365 10.80 -10.37 -18.45
CA GLU A 365 10.98 -10.80 -17.05
C GLU A 365 12.27 -11.60 -16.88
N ALA A 366 12.55 -12.52 -17.82
CA ALA A 366 13.78 -13.31 -17.80
C ALA A 366 15.03 -12.44 -18.06
N VAL A 367 14.90 -11.42 -18.90
CA VAL A 367 15.97 -10.43 -19.13
C VAL A 367 16.20 -9.58 -17.87
N MET A 368 15.13 -9.21 -17.17
CA MET A 368 15.18 -8.47 -15.92
C MET A 368 15.83 -9.31 -14.81
N GLU A 369 15.39 -10.56 -14.62
CA GLU A 369 15.99 -11.50 -13.66
C GLU A 369 17.49 -11.63 -13.90
N GLN A 370 17.91 -11.90 -15.14
CA GLN A 370 19.32 -12.03 -15.49
C GLN A 370 20.09 -10.73 -15.23
N SER A 371 19.50 -9.58 -15.54
CA SER A 371 20.13 -8.27 -15.33
C SER A 371 20.29 -7.96 -13.85
N MET A 372 19.27 -8.22 -13.03
CA MET A 372 19.30 -8.02 -11.58
C MET A 372 20.27 -8.98 -10.91
N LEU A 373 20.25 -10.26 -11.30
CA LEU A 373 21.15 -11.27 -10.76
C LEU A 373 22.61 -10.91 -11.04
N ALA A 374 22.93 -10.51 -12.28
CA ALA A 374 24.27 -10.04 -12.64
C ALA A 374 24.67 -8.77 -11.88
N ALA A 375 23.75 -7.83 -11.71
CA ALA A 375 23.99 -6.60 -10.97
C ALA A 375 24.26 -6.84 -9.47
N ILE A 376 23.47 -7.72 -8.83
CA ILE A 376 23.57 -8.04 -7.41
C ILE A 376 24.82 -8.87 -7.11
N THR A 377 25.14 -9.84 -7.95
CA THR A 377 26.24 -10.78 -7.68
C THR A 377 27.59 -10.32 -8.21
N GLY A 378 27.63 -9.50 -9.27
CA GLY A 378 28.87 -9.08 -9.93
C GLY A 378 29.80 -10.27 -10.24
N ASP A 379 31.09 -10.12 -9.94
CA ASP A 379 32.10 -11.18 -10.14
C ASP A 379 31.95 -12.35 -9.14
N ALA A 380 31.12 -12.21 -8.10
CA ALA A 380 30.94 -13.26 -7.11
C ALA A 380 30.03 -14.41 -7.60
N TYR A 381 29.29 -14.23 -8.71
CA TYR A 381 28.29 -15.18 -9.19
C TYR A 381 28.77 -16.64 -9.21
N ASP A 382 29.91 -16.91 -9.85
CA ASP A 382 30.47 -18.26 -10.01
C ASP A 382 30.99 -18.87 -8.70
N SER A 383 31.20 -18.05 -7.67
CA SER A 383 31.68 -18.48 -6.35
C SER A 383 30.57 -18.75 -5.33
N LEU A 384 29.32 -18.35 -5.64
CA LEU A 384 28.19 -18.49 -4.71
C LEU A 384 27.65 -19.93 -4.70
N PRO A 385 27.29 -20.47 -3.51
CA PRO A 385 26.61 -21.76 -3.43
C PRO A 385 25.27 -21.75 -4.18
N SER A 386 24.92 -22.88 -4.81
CA SER A 386 23.70 -22.99 -5.61
C SER A 386 22.42 -22.68 -4.82
N GLN A 387 22.36 -23.03 -3.54
CA GLN A 387 21.23 -22.71 -2.66
C GLN A 387 21.08 -21.18 -2.47
N ARG A 388 22.19 -20.44 -2.44
CA ARG A 388 22.16 -18.98 -2.30
C ARG A 388 21.70 -18.30 -3.59
N ILE A 389 22.14 -18.80 -4.75
CA ILE A 389 21.66 -18.32 -6.05
C ILE A 389 20.16 -18.57 -6.20
N GLN A 390 19.67 -19.75 -5.79
CA GLN A 390 18.26 -20.08 -5.88
C GLN A 390 17.39 -19.16 -5.01
N SER A 391 17.78 -18.95 -3.75
CA SER A 391 17.10 -17.99 -2.86
C SER A 391 17.12 -16.57 -3.44
N LEU A 392 18.25 -16.12 -3.99
CA LEU A 392 18.32 -14.80 -4.61
C LEU A 392 17.40 -14.66 -5.84
N LYS A 393 17.25 -15.72 -6.63
CA LYS A 393 16.32 -15.72 -7.76
C LYS A 393 14.87 -15.64 -7.30
N GLU A 394 14.52 -16.35 -6.23
CA GLU A 394 13.18 -16.27 -5.63
C GLU A 394 12.88 -14.84 -5.15
N ASP A 395 13.82 -14.21 -4.45
CA ASP A 395 13.71 -12.80 -4.01
C ASP A 395 13.55 -11.84 -5.21
N ILE A 396 14.32 -12.05 -6.29
CA ILE A 396 14.22 -11.25 -7.53
C ILE A 396 12.88 -11.49 -8.23
N HIS A 397 12.38 -12.72 -8.30
CA HIS A 397 11.08 -13.03 -8.91
C HIS A 397 9.93 -12.37 -8.15
N GLU A 398 9.92 -12.47 -6.82
CA GLU A 398 8.93 -11.79 -5.99
C GLU A 398 9.01 -10.27 -6.17
N PHE A 399 10.21 -9.72 -6.28
CA PHE A 399 10.43 -8.30 -6.56
C PHE A 399 9.88 -7.90 -7.94
N ILE A 400 10.17 -8.64 -9.01
CA ILE A 400 9.67 -8.36 -10.37
C ILE A 400 8.14 -8.43 -10.39
N ASP A 401 7.54 -9.46 -9.78
CA ASP A 401 6.09 -9.62 -9.69
C ASP A 401 5.45 -8.42 -8.98
N ARG A 402 5.99 -7.99 -7.83
CA ARG A 402 5.50 -6.83 -7.07
C ARG A 402 5.69 -5.51 -7.81
N THR A 403 6.74 -5.40 -8.61
CA THR A 403 7.09 -4.17 -9.33
C THR A 403 6.62 -4.14 -10.78
N THR A 404 5.86 -5.13 -11.22
CA THR A 404 5.29 -5.17 -12.57
C THR A 404 4.31 -4.01 -12.77
N GLY A 405 4.53 -3.24 -13.84
CA GLY A 405 3.75 -2.03 -14.14
C GLY A 405 4.31 -0.75 -13.53
N ILE A 406 5.41 -0.81 -12.77
CA ILE A 406 6.18 0.37 -12.36
C ILE A 406 7.18 0.72 -13.45
N GLN A 407 7.57 1.99 -13.53
CA GLN A 407 8.68 2.43 -14.38
C GLN A 407 9.95 1.62 -14.12
N THR A 408 10.60 1.21 -15.21
CA THR A 408 11.89 0.51 -15.15
C THR A 408 12.93 1.29 -14.35
N ILE A 409 12.94 2.63 -14.38
CA ILE A 409 13.91 3.42 -13.61
C ILE A 409 13.71 3.27 -12.09
N GLU A 410 12.46 3.18 -11.63
CA GLU A 410 12.14 2.95 -10.21
C GLU A 410 12.61 1.55 -9.78
N GLN A 411 12.38 0.53 -10.61
CA GLN A 411 12.94 -0.81 -10.39
C GLN A 411 14.46 -0.79 -10.27
N MET A 412 15.15 0.08 -11.03
CA MET A 412 16.61 0.21 -10.94
C MET A 412 17.07 0.93 -9.67
N TYR A 413 16.29 1.86 -9.11
CA TYR A 413 16.60 2.42 -7.79
C TYR A 413 16.55 1.35 -6.69
N TYR A 414 15.50 0.52 -6.69
CA TYR A 414 15.44 -0.63 -5.78
C TYR A 414 16.54 -1.65 -6.05
N LEU A 415 16.91 -1.88 -7.32
CA LEU A 415 18.05 -2.74 -7.64
C LEU A 415 19.34 -2.21 -6.98
N VAL A 416 19.57 -0.91 -7.00
CA VAL A 416 20.73 -0.31 -6.32
C VAL A 416 20.68 -0.59 -4.82
N GLU A 417 19.52 -0.46 -4.19
CA GLU A 417 19.31 -0.82 -2.78
C GLU A 417 19.58 -2.31 -2.51
N LEU A 418 19.12 -3.21 -3.40
CA LEU A 418 19.39 -4.64 -3.30
C LEU A 418 20.89 -4.94 -3.44
N VAL A 419 21.58 -4.31 -4.39
CA VAL A 419 23.04 -4.46 -4.57
C VAL A 419 23.77 -4.04 -3.29
N HIS A 420 23.36 -2.92 -2.67
CA HIS A 420 23.88 -2.51 -1.38
C HIS A 420 23.56 -3.50 -0.25
N HIS A 421 22.32 -3.99 -0.20
CA HIS A 421 21.84 -4.90 0.83
C HIS A 421 22.57 -6.25 0.83
N TYR A 422 22.75 -6.86 -0.34
CA TYR A 422 23.45 -8.15 -0.45
C TYR A 422 24.97 -8.01 -0.34
N GLY A 423 25.54 -6.85 -0.69
CA GLY A 423 26.93 -6.51 -0.39
C GLY A 423 28.00 -7.30 -1.15
N PHE A 424 27.65 -8.00 -2.24
CA PHE A 424 28.63 -8.76 -3.04
C PHE A 424 29.49 -7.87 -3.94
N VAL A 425 28.99 -6.69 -4.31
CA VAL A 425 29.68 -5.76 -5.21
C VAL A 425 30.33 -4.64 -4.39
N PRO A 426 31.64 -4.33 -4.59
CA PRO A 426 32.31 -3.23 -3.91
C PRO A 426 31.62 -1.88 -4.17
N GLN A 427 31.57 -1.01 -3.17
CA GLN A 427 30.78 0.24 -3.22
C GLN A 427 31.15 1.14 -4.41
N GLU A 428 32.42 1.16 -4.80
CA GLU A 428 32.94 1.92 -5.95
C GLU A 428 32.54 1.36 -7.32
N GLN A 429 32.03 0.13 -7.38
CA GLN A 429 31.60 -0.55 -8.61
C GLN A 429 30.08 -0.57 -8.79
N ILE A 430 29.32 -0.20 -7.75
CA ILE A 430 27.86 -0.10 -7.81
C ILE A 430 27.48 1.01 -8.80
N LEU A 431 26.67 0.66 -9.80
CA LEU A 431 26.25 1.60 -10.83
C LEU A 431 25.03 2.42 -10.37
N SER A 432 24.79 3.56 -11.00
CA SER A 432 23.55 4.31 -10.80
C SER A 432 22.36 3.61 -11.46
N ALA A 433 21.14 3.94 -11.01
CA ALA A 433 19.90 3.41 -11.57
C ALA A 433 19.79 3.61 -13.09
N GLU A 434 20.25 4.75 -13.62
CA GLU A 434 20.23 5.05 -15.06
C GLU A 434 21.18 4.15 -15.85
N LYS A 435 22.34 3.82 -15.26
CA LYS A 435 23.31 2.91 -15.89
C LYS A 435 22.78 1.48 -15.90
N TYR A 436 22.22 1.00 -14.79
CA TYR A 436 21.57 -0.32 -14.77
C TYR A 436 20.40 -0.38 -15.75
N LYS A 437 19.56 0.67 -15.82
CA LYS A 437 18.49 0.79 -16.83
C LYS A 437 19.04 0.67 -18.25
N SER A 438 20.15 1.34 -18.54
CA SER A 438 20.79 1.31 -19.86
C SER A 438 21.29 -0.09 -20.23
N LEU A 439 21.88 -0.82 -19.28
CA LEU A 439 22.32 -2.21 -19.48
C LEU A 439 21.13 -3.15 -19.73
N TYR A 440 20.09 -3.05 -18.91
CA TYR A 440 18.85 -3.80 -19.08
C TYR A 440 18.21 -3.53 -20.45
N ASN A 441 18.02 -2.25 -20.81
CA ASN A 441 17.44 -1.85 -22.09
C ASN A 441 18.22 -2.41 -23.28
N LYS A 442 19.56 -2.44 -23.20
CA LYS A 442 20.39 -3.04 -24.24
C LYS A 442 20.09 -4.53 -24.41
N GLN A 443 19.94 -5.29 -23.33
CA GLN A 443 19.61 -6.71 -23.39
C GLN A 443 18.18 -6.95 -23.90
N LEU A 444 17.23 -6.11 -23.46
CA LEU A 444 15.84 -6.16 -23.92
C LEU A 444 15.75 -5.93 -25.44
N LEU A 445 16.44 -4.91 -25.95
CA LEU A 445 16.46 -4.61 -27.39
C LEU A 445 17.14 -5.73 -28.21
N LEU A 446 18.14 -6.43 -27.67
CA LEU A 446 18.73 -7.60 -28.34
C LEU A 446 17.73 -8.76 -28.46
N MET A 447 16.90 -8.99 -27.44
CA MET A 447 15.83 -9.99 -27.49
C MET A 447 14.79 -9.60 -28.56
N VAL A 448 14.36 -8.35 -28.57
CA VAL A 448 13.40 -7.81 -29.55
C VAL A 448 13.96 -7.91 -30.97
N ALA A 449 15.21 -7.51 -31.19
CA ALA A 449 15.87 -7.57 -32.50
C ALA A 449 15.88 -8.99 -33.08
N LYS A 450 16.10 -10.02 -32.25
CA LYS A 450 16.01 -11.43 -32.71
C LYS A 450 14.63 -11.76 -33.28
N LYS A 451 13.56 -11.39 -32.57
CA LYS A 451 12.18 -11.62 -33.05
C LYS A 451 11.89 -10.83 -34.33
N ILE A 452 12.37 -9.59 -34.43
CA ILE A 452 12.24 -8.78 -35.65
C ILE A 452 12.91 -9.46 -36.85
N GLU A 453 14.11 -10.03 -36.68
CA GLU A 453 14.79 -10.74 -37.77
C GLU A 453 14.06 -12.02 -38.18
N GLU A 454 13.42 -12.72 -37.25
CA GLU A 454 12.55 -13.87 -37.58
C GLU A 454 11.32 -13.45 -38.40
N VAL A 455 10.72 -12.29 -38.09
CA VAL A 455 9.61 -11.71 -38.88
C VAL A 455 10.09 -11.33 -40.29
N LYS A 456 11.20 -10.60 -40.39
CA LYS A 456 11.78 -10.21 -41.70
C LYS A 456 12.15 -11.42 -42.54
N ALA A 457 12.57 -12.51 -41.90
CA ALA A 457 12.90 -13.77 -42.57
C ALA A 457 11.65 -14.61 -42.91
N GLY A 458 10.44 -14.15 -42.58
CA GLY A 458 9.17 -14.83 -42.84
C GLY A 458 8.94 -16.09 -42.01
N ARG A 459 9.68 -16.26 -40.90
CA ARG A 459 9.53 -17.40 -39.97
C ARG A 459 8.52 -17.13 -38.86
N LEU A 460 8.26 -15.85 -38.58
CA LEU A 460 7.17 -15.37 -37.73
C LEU A 460 6.32 -14.39 -38.54
N ASP A 461 5.03 -14.32 -38.23
CA ASP A 461 4.14 -13.28 -38.73
C ASP A 461 3.53 -12.44 -37.59
N ALA A 462 2.70 -11.46 -37.93
CA ALA A 462 2.07 -10.58 -36.95
C ALA A 462 1.17 -11.33 -35.96
N SER A 463 0.51 -12.42 -36.39
CA SER A 463 -0.34 -13.24 -35.53
C SER A 463 0.48 -14.02 -34.50
N ASP A 464 1.77 -14.24 -34.78
CA ASP A 464 2.66 -14.87 -33.82
C ASP A 464 3.12 -13.95 -32.68
N LEU A 465 2.97 -12.64 -32.85
CA LEU A 465 3.53 -11.62 -31.97
C LEU A 465 2.50 -10.59 -31.50
N THR A 466 1.22 -10.92 -31.65
CA THR A 466 0.10 -10.09 -31.18
C THR A 466 -0.88 -10.92 -30.36
N VAL A 467 -1.55 -10.25 -29.42
CA VAL A 467 -2.63 -10.87 -28.63
C VAL A 467 -3.77 -11.25 -29.56
N LYS A 468 -4.34 -12.43 -29.37
CA LYS A 468 -5.37 -13.01 -30.23
C LYS A 468 -6.56 -12.04 -30.41
N GLY A 469 -6.89 -11.76 -31.67
CA GLY A 469 -8.00 -10.89 -32.06
C GLY A 469 -7.71 -9.38 -31.99
N SER A 470 -6.55 -8.96 -31.48
CA SER A 470 -6.23 -7.54 -31.25
C SER A 470 -6.31 -6.70 -32.53
N ILE A 471 -5.65 -7.13 -33.62
CA ILE A 471 -5.66 -6.41 -34.90
C ILE A 471 -7.09 -6.31 -35.48
N SER A 472 -7.85 -7.41 -35.44
CA SER A 472 -9.25 -7.42 -35.89
C SER A 472 -10.13 -6.48 -35.07
N PHE A 473 -9.85 -6.34 -33.77
CA PHE A 473 -10.56 -5.42 -32.89
C PHE A 473 -10.23 -3.96 -33.17
N LEU A 474 -8.96 -3.63 -33.43
CA LEU A 474 -8.57 -2.28 -33.86
C LEU A 474 -9.29 -1.90 -35.16
N HIS A 475 -9.33 -2.82 -36.14
CA HIS A 475 -10.08 -2.62 -37.38
C HIS A 475 -11.57 -2.39 -37.11
N TYR A 476 -12.19 -3.22 -36.25
CA TYR A 476 -13.60 -3.11 -35.89
C TYR A 476 -13.94 -1.73 -35.32
N LEU A 477 -13.16 -1.22 -34.37
CA LEU A 477 -13.38 0.10 -33.78
C LEU A 477 -13.16 1.24 -34.79
N ALA A 478 -12.07 1.17 -35.57
CA ALA A 478 -11.75 2.19 -36.58
C ALA A 478 -12.82 2.26 -37.68
N ALA A 479 -13.33 1.12 -38.14
CA ALA A 479 -14.39 1.04 -39.14
C ALA A 479 -15.71 1.69 -38.67
N HIS A 480 -15.92 1.76 -37.35
CA HIS A 480 -17.08 2.40 -36.73
C HIS A 480 -16.77 3.83 -36.21
N GLY A 481 -15.66 4.44 -36.66
CA GLY A 481 -15.35 5.84 -36.39
C GLY A 481 -14.69 6.13 -35.04
N THR A 482 -14.26 5.09 -34.31
CA THR A 482 -13.50 5.27 -33.07
C THR A 482 -12.09 5.77 -33.38
N LYS A 483 -11.63 6.84 -32.73
CA LYS A 483 -10.23 7.29 -32.82
C LYS A 483 -9.36 6.48 -31.87
N LEU A 484 -8.39 5.76 -32.43
CA LEU A 484 -7.50 4.91 -31.65
C LEU A 484 -6.24 5.66 -31.23
N TYR A 485 -5.81 5.47 -29.99
CA TYR A 485 -4.58 5.99 -29.41
C TYR A 485 -3.77 4.83 -28.85
N LEU A 486 -2.47 4.81 -29.13
CA LEU A 486 -1.53 3.84 -28.56
C LEU A 486 -0.64 4.55 -27.54
N ALA A 487 -0.62 4.04 -26.32
CA ALA A 487 0.24 4.52 -25.24
C ALA A 487 1.24 3.43 -24.86
N SER A 488 2.51 3.79 -24.73
CA SER A 488 3.56 2.88 -24.25
C SER A 488 4.55 3.62 -23.34
N GLY A 489 5.17 2.89 -22.42
CA GLY A 489 6.29 3.39 -21.62
C GLY A 489 7.64 3.37 -22.38
N THR A 490 7.67 2.79 -23.58
CA THR A 490 8.85 2.65 -24.44
C THR A 490 9.06 3.89 -25.31
N ASP A 491 10.28 4.11 -25.82
CA ASP A 491 10.58 5.16 -26.80
C ASP A 491 9.58 5.17 -27.97
N VAL A 492 9.10 6.36 -28.32
CA VAL A 492 8.03 6.53 -29.31
C VAL A 492 8.43 6.02 -30.71
N GLU A 493 9.70 6.12 -31.10
CA GLU A 493 10.14 5.66 -32.41
C GLU A 493 10.24 4.14 -32.47
N ASP A 494 10.64 3.49 -31.38
CA ASP A 494 10.60 2.03 -31.26
C ASP A 494 9.15 1.52 -31.39
N VAL A 495 8.21 2.12 -30.66
CA VAL A 495 6.79 1.71 -30.67
C VAL A 495 6.19 1.86 -32.07
N LYS A 496 6.48 2.95 -32.78
CA LYS A 496 6.04 3.16 -34.17
C LYS A 496 6.62 2.09 -35.11
N GLN A 497 7.90 1.76 -34.99
CA GLN A 497 8.54 0.74 -35.80
C GLN A 497 7.94 -0.64 -35.54
N GLU A 498 7.70 -0.98 -34.27
CA GLU A 498 7.09 -2.25 -33.87
C GLU A 498 5.65 -2.36 -34.38
N ALA A 499 4.84 -1.31 -34.22
CA ALA A 499 3.47 -1.26 -34.71
C ALA A 499 3.39 -1.35 -36.23
N ALA A 500 4.34 -0.74 -36.95
CA ALA A 500 4.41 -0.80 -38.40
C ALA A 500 4.83 -2.19 -38.88
N LEU A 501 5.82 -2.82 -38.23
CA LEU A 501 6.26 -4.18 -38.52
C LEU A 501 5.13 -5.20 -38.34
N LEU A 502 4.31 -5.03 -37.30
CA LEU A 502 3.19 -5.90 -36.98
C LEU A 502 1.89 -5.53 -37.72
N GLY A 503 1.92 -4.50 -38.58
CA GLY A 503 0.85 -4.20 -39.53
C GLY A 503 -0.39 -3.52 -38.94
N TYR A 504 -0.27 -2.82 -37.79
CA TYR A 504 -1.40 -2.12 -37.18
C TYR A 504 -1.15 -0.63 -36.90
N ALA A 505 0.02 -0.08 -37.22
CA ALA A 505 0.32 1.34 -37.02
C ALA A 505 -0.68 2.29 -37.70
N ASP A 506 -1.15 1.92 -38.91
CA ASP A 506 -2.02 2.78 -39.71
C ASP A 506 -3.39 3.06 -39.06
N TYR A 507 -3.88 2.16 -38.20
CA TYR A 507 -5.14 2.36 -37.47
C TYR A 507 -5.08 3.52 -36.47
N PHE A 508 -3.87 3.93 -36.06
CA PHE A 508 -3.68 5.02 -35.12
C PHE A 508 -3.51 6.38 -35.82
N GLU A 509 -3.27 6.43 -37.13
CA GLU A 509 -3.10 7.65 -37.94
C GLU A 509 -2.13 8.67 -37.29
N GLY A 510 -0.99 8.18 -36.77
CA GLY A 510 0.01 9.00 -36.09
C GLY A 510 -0.22 9.25 -34.60
N ARG A 511 -1.29 8.70 -34.01
CA ARG A 511 -1.62 8.77 -32.56
C ARG A 511 -0.93 7.67 -31.76
N ILE A 512 0.36 7.47 -32.03
CA ILE A 512 1.23 6.56 -31.28
C ILE A 512 2.13 7.38 -30.39
N PHE A 513 2.01 7.13 -29.09
CA PHE A 513 2.69 7.89 -28.05
C PHE A 513 3.56 6.95 -27.21
N GLY A 514 4.79 7.39 -26.96
CA GLY A 514 5.79 6.69 -26.15
C GLY A 514 6.54 7.67 -25.26
N SER A 515 7.52 7.17 -24.51
CA SER A 515 8.41 7.98 -23.69
C SER A 515 9.26 8.93 -24.53
N ILE A 516 9.37 10.19 -24.10
CA ILE A 516 10.20 11.25 -24.72
C ILE A 516 11.48 11.51 -23.87
N GLY A 517 11.79 10.62 -22.92
CA GLY A 517 13.00 10.72 -22.11
C GLY A 517 12.92 11.60 -20.85
N ASP A 518 11.72 12.00 -20.42
CA ASP A 518 11.54 12.58 -19.07
C ASP A 518 11.69 11.48 -18.02
N VAL A 519 12.70 11.61 -17.16
CA VAL A 519 13.07 10.63 -16.13
C VAL A 519 12.29 10.84 -14.84
N LYS A 520 11.64 12.01 -14.67
CA LYS A 520 11.00 12.38 -13.40
C LYS A 520 9.55 11.94 -13.27
N ASN A 521 8.88 11.66 -14.39
CA ASN A 521 7.47 11.35 -14.44
C ASN A 521 7.24 10.03 -15.18
N ASP A 522 6.22 9.27 -14.78
CA ASP A 522 5.83 8.05 -15.50
C ASP A 522 5.44 8.41 -16.94
N PRO A 523 6.24 8.00 -17.96
CA PRO A 523 6.01 8.41 -19.32
C PRO A 523 4.67 7.90 -19.86
N LYS A 524 4.25 6.71 -19.42
CA LYS A 524 2.97 6.13 -19.85
C LYS A 524 1.81 6.87 -19.20
N ARG A 525 1.91 7.17 -17.89
CA ARG A 525 0.93 7.98 -17.17
C ARG A 525 0.74 9.35 -17.84
N LEU A 526 1.84 10.06 -18.12
CA LEU A 526 1.78 11.37 -18.77
C LEU A 526 1.15 11.31 -20.16
N VAL A 527 1.51 10.30 -20.95
CA VAL A 527 0.93 10.08 -22.28
C VAL A 527 -0.57 9.89 -22.19
N ILE A 528 -1.05 9.03 -21.30
CA ILE A 528 -2.49 8.78 -21.11
C ILE A 528 -3.19 10.05 -20.64
N GLN A 529 -2.64 10.75 -19.65
CA GLN A 529 -3.21 12.02 -19.17
C GLN A 529 -3.29 13.07 -20.27
N GLN A 530 -2.26 13.19 -21.11
CA GLN A 530 -2.25 14.11 -22.23
C GLN A 530 -3.36 13.77 -23.23
N ILE A 531 -3.55 12.49 -23.55
CA ILE A 531 -4.63 12.04 -24.46
C ILE A 531 -6.00 12.40 -23.84
N ILE A 532 -6.21 12.06 -22.57
CA ILE A 532 -7.47 12.32 -21.86
C ILE A 532 -7.78 13.83 -21.83
N ASN A 533 -6.82 14.64 -21.39
CA ASN A 533 -7.00 16.08 -21.23
C ASN A 533 -7.22 16.82 -22.56
N THR A 534 -6.71 16.30 -23.68
CA THR A 534 -6.84 16.97 -24.98
C THR A 534 -8.01 16.46 -25.82
N GLN A 535 -8.36 15.18 -25.71
CA GLN A 535 -9.30 14.52 -26.62
C GLN A 535 -10.61 14.11 -25.96
N VAL A 536 -10.60 13.85 -24.64
CA VAL A 536 -11.73 13.30 -23.88
C VAL A 536 -12.34 14.34 -22.93
N ALA A 537 -11.71 15.51 -22.78
CA ALA A 537 -12.08 16.55 -21.83
C ALA A 537 -13.60 16.82 -21.78
N GLY A 538 -14.20 16.55 -20.63
CA GLY A 538 -15.63 16.77 -20.35
C GLY A 538 -16.59 15.72 -20.91
N LYS A 539 -16.11 14.60 -21.47
CA LYS A 539 -16.93 13.49 -22.01
C LYS A 539 -16.36 12.10 -21.66
N PRO A 540 -16.15 11.79 -20.36
CA PRO A 540 -15.55 10.53 -19.94
C PRO A 540 -16.29 9.28 -20.44
N GLU A 541 -17.61 9.37 -20.61
CA GLU A 541 -18.50 8.31 -21.10
C GLU A 541 -18.25 7.92 -22.57
N SER A 542 -17.42 8.69 -23.29
CA SER A 542 -17.13 8.47 -24.71
C SER A 542 -15.78 7.80 -24.97
N CYS A 543 -15.07 7.40 -23.92
CA CYS A 543 -13.72 6.83 -23.99
C CYS A 543 -13.60 5.49 -23.27
N VAL A 544 -12.86 4.56 -23.87
CA VAL A 544 -12.49 3.28 -23.26
C VAL A 544 -10.97 3.13 -23.24
N VAL A 545 -10.44 2.59 -22.15
CA VAL A 545 -9.02 2.26 -22.01
C VAL A 545 -8.87 0.74 -21.92
N PHE A 546 -8.00 0.18 -22.76
CA PHE A 546 -7.64 -1.23 -22.80
C PHE A 546 -6.19 -1.40 -22.36
N GLY A 547 -5.93 -2.28 -21.39
CA GLY A 547 -4.58 -2.53 -20.90
C GLY A 547 -4.48 -3.81 -20.07
N ASP A 548 -3.28 -4.38 -19.94
CA ASP A 548 -2.99 -5.55 -19.11
C ASP A 548 -2.17 -5.20 -17.84
N GLY A 549 -1.92 -3.91 -17.63
CA GLY A 549 -1.22 -3.32 -16.50
C GLY A 549 -2.12 -2.47 -15.58
N PRO A 550 -1.65 -2.18 -14.36
CA PRO A 550 -2.39 -1.35 -13.41
C PRO A 550 -2.36 0.16 -13.74
N VAL A 551 -1.36 0.65 -14.50
CA VAL A 551 -1.20 2.09 -14.78
C VAL A 551 -2.36 2.62 -15.59
N GLU A 552 -2.75 1.88 -16.63
CA GLU A 552 -3.80 2.28 -17.57
C GLU A 552 -5.17 2.19 -16.89
N MET A 553 -5.37 1.15 -16.06
CA MET A 553 -6.58 1.00 -15.25
C MET A 553 -6.73 2.17 -14.27
N ARG A 554 -5.65 2.57 -13.58
CA ARG A 554 -5.67 3.66 -12.60
C ARG A 554 -5.97 4.99 -13.27
N GLU A 555 -5.32 5.29 -14.40
CA GLU A 555 -5.55 6.54 -15.12
C GLU A 555 -6.95 6.60 -15.74
N ALA A 556 -7.47 5.49 -16.26
CA ALA A 556 -8.85 5.39 -16.69
C ALA A 556 -9.81 5.70 -15.53
N LYS A 557 -9.62 5.02 -14.39
CA LYS A 557 -10.50 5.15 -13.23
C LYS A 557 -10.47 6.54 -12.60
N ARG A 558 -9.28 7.15 -12.49
CA ARG A 558 -9.09 8.54 -12.00
C ARG A 558 -9.88 9.56 -12.82
N ASN A 559 -10.01 9.32 -14.12
CA ASN A 559 -10.71 10.22 -15.05
C ASN A 559 -12.16 9.78 -15.35
N GLY A 560 -12.68 8.78 -14.64
CA GLY A 560 -14.05 8.29 -14.81
C GLY A 560 -14.30 7.58 -16.15
N LEU A 561 -13.25 7.08 -16.80
CA LEU A 561 -13.34 6.37 -18.08
C LEU A 561 -13.62 4.88 -17.85
N LEU A 562 -14.19 4.22 -18.86
CA LEU A 562 -14.36 2.77 -18.83
C LEU A 562 -13.00 2.07 -18.94
N ALA A 563 -12.65 1.26 -17.95
CA ALA A 563 -11.41 0.50 -17.91
C ALA A 563 -11.65 -1.00 -18.22
N VAL A 564 -11.08 -1.49 -19.32
CA VAL A 564 -11.16 -2.90 -19.73
C VAL A 564 -9.78 -3.56 -19.60
N GLY A 565 -9.64 -4.43 -18.61
CA GLY A 565 -8.41 -5.16 -18.35
C GLY A 565 -8.28 -6.39 -19.25
N ILE A 566 -7.07 -6.61 -19.79
CA ILE A 566 -6.76 -7.75 -20.65
C ILE A 566 -6.01 -8.82 -19.83
N LEU A 567 -6.62 -9.99 -19.69
CA LEU A 567 -6.07 -11.11 -18.92
C LEU A 567 -5.19 -12.05 -19.74
N SER A 568 -4.78 -11.66 -20.95
CA SER A 568 -4.15 -12.59 -21.87
C SER A 568 -2.85 -13.20 -21.32
N ASP A 569 -2.69 -14.51 -21.51
CA ASP A 569 -1.39 -15.17 -21.37
C ASP A 569 -0.51 -14.73 -22.54
N GLU A 570 0.54 -13.95 -22.28
CA GLU A 570 1.42 -13.41 -23.33
C GLU A 570 2.26 -14.48 -24.05
N ILE A 571 2.54 -15.60 -23.39
CA ILE A 571 3.30 -16.71 -23.99
C ILE A 571 2.42 -17.42 -25.03
N ARG A 572 1.17 -17.72 -24.63
CA ARG A 572 0.21 -18.37 -25.52
C ARG A 572 -0.41 -17.39 -26.52
N ARG A 573 -0.50 -16.12 -26.13
CA ARG A 573 -1.17 -14.97 -26.77
C ARG A 573 -2.70 -15.04 -26.71
N TYR A 574 -3.24 -15.96 -25.92
CA TYR A 574 -4.67 -16.18 -25.72
C TYR A 574 -4.91 -16.91 -24.39
N GLY A 575 -6.15 -16.86 -23.92
CA GLY A 575 -6.55 -17.50 -22.66
C GLY A 575 -6.17 -16.68 -21.43
N LEU A 576 -6.48 -17.22 -20.24
CA LEU A 576 -6.44 -16.48 -18.98
C LEU A 576 -5.11 -16.62 -18.25
N ASN A 577 -4.51 -15.48 -17.90
CA ASN A 577 -3.46 -15.34 -16.91
C ASN A 577 -4.05 -14.73 -15.62
N MET A 578 -4.49 -15.60 -14.72
CA MET A 578 -5.13 -15.20 -13.46
C MET A 578 -4.21 -14.39 -12.54
N LYS A 579 -2.87 -14.45 -12.73
CA LYS A 579 -1.94 -13.57 -12.00
C LYS A 579 -2.20 -12.08 -12.28
N LYS A 580 -2.73 -11.74 -13.47
CA LYS A 580 -3.07 -10.35 -13.83
C LYS A 580 -4.37 -9.87 -13.19
N ARG A 581 -5.29 -10.79 -12.83
CA ARG A 581 -6.64 -10.44 -12.38
C ARG A 581 -6.64 -9.53 -11.16
N SER A 582 -5.97 -9.94 -10.08
CA SER A 582 -5.96 -9.16 -8.82
C SER A 582 -5.39 -7.75 -9.05
N ARG A 583 -4.23 -7.61 -9.72
CA ARG A 583 -3.61 -6.30 -9.97
C ARG A 583 -4.46 -5.38 -10.87
N LEU A 584 -5.18 -5.92 -11.84
CA LEU A 584 -6.06 -5.15 -12.73
C LEU A 584 -7.30 -4.64 -11.98
N ILE A 585 -7.93 -5.51 -11.18
CA ILE A 585 -9.06 -5.13 -10.31
C ILE A 585 -8.62 -4.06 -9.31
N LEU A 586 -7.50 -4.29 -8.63
CA LEU A 586 -6.91 -3.31 -7.69
C LEU A 586 -6.51 -2.01 -8.38
N GLY A 587 -6.16 -2.05 -9.67
CA GLY A 587 -5.89 -0.89 -10.50
C GLY A 587 -7.14 -0.12 -10.94
N GLY A 588 -8.33 -0.69 -10.79
CA GLY A 588 -9.60 -0.02 -11.13
C GLY A 588 -10.25 -0.51 -12.43
N ALA A 589 -9.92 -1.70 -12.91
CA ALA A 589 -10.63 -2.32 -14.03
C ALA A 589 -12.12 -2.47 -13.72
N ASP A 590 -12.98 -2.06 -14.66
CA ASP A 590 -14.42 -2.23 -14.57
C ASP A 590 -14.86 -3.57 -15.19
N LEU A 591 -14.19 -3.96 -16.27
CA LEU A 591 -14.41 -5.23 -16.98
C LEU A 591 -13.07 -5.94 -17.21
N LEU A 592 -13.09 -7.28 -17.26
CA LEU A 592 -11.94 -8.09 -17.68
C LEU A 592 -12.34 -9.01 -18.81
N ILE A 593 -11.46 -9.12 -19.81
CA ILE A 593 -11.60 -10.08 -20.91
C ILE A 593 -10.32 -10.92 -21.06
N PRO A 594 -10.40 -12.18 -21.53
CA PRO A 594 -9.21 -13.00 -21.75
C PRO A 594 -8.30 -12.42 -22.83
N ASP A 595 -8.89 -12.07 -23.96
CA ASP A 595 -8.23 -11.50 -25.14
C ASP A 595 -9.31 -10.92 -26.07
N PHE A 596 -8.88 -10.33 -27.19
CA PHE A 596 -9.78 -9.63 -28.10
C PHE A 596 -10.61 -10.57 -29.00
N SER A 597 -10.46 -11.90 -28.91
CA SER A 597 -11.41 -12.81 -29.56
C SER A 597 -12.81 -12.79 -28.91
N HIS A 598 -12.94 -12.18 -27.73
CA HIS A 598 -14.21 -11.95 -27.02
C HIS A 598 -14.91 -10.63 -27.39
N THR A 599 -14.46 -9.95 -28.45
CA THR A 599 -14.99 -8.66 -28.92
C THR A 599 -16.52 -8.63 -29.05
N SER A 600 -17.13 -9.66 -29.63
CA SER A 600 -18.58 -9.68 -29.85
C SER A 600 -19.36 -9.66 -28.54
N ILE A 601 -18.87 -10.39 -27.53
CA ILE A 601 -19.48 -10.47 -26.20
C ILE A 601 -19.32 -9.11 -25.49
N LEU A 602 -18.15 -8.49 -25.59
CA LEU A 602 -17.90 -7.16 -25.03
C LEU A 602 -18.79 -6.10 -25.69
N ALA A 603 -18.87 -6.10 -27.01
CA ALA A 603 -19.69 -5.16 -27.78
C ALA A 603 -21.18 -5.30 -27.46
N GLU A 604 -21.68 -6.54 -27.37
CA GLU A 604 -23.06 -6.83 -26.98
C GLU A 604 -23.35 -6.35 -25.56
N TYR A 605 -22.47 -6.65 -24.60
CA TYR A 605 -22.63 -6.21 -23.21
C TYR A 605 -22.64 -4.69 -23.07
N LEU A 606 -21.74 -4.00 -23.75
CA LEU A 606 -21.63 -2.55 -23.68
C LEU A 606 -22.74 -1.85 -24.45
N GLY A 607 -23.43 -2.52 -25.38
CA GLY A 607 -24.48 -1.93 -26.21
C GLY A 607 -23.91 -1.20 -27.43
N TRP A 608 -22.78 -1.65 -27.97
CA TRP A 608 -22.26 -1.14 -29.24
C TRP A 608 -23.11 -1.70 -30.39
N GLU A 609 -24.19 -0.99 -30.72
CA GLU A 609 -25.07 -1.38 -31.82
C GLU A 609 -24.32 -1.43 -33.15
N VAL A 610 -24.32 -2.61 -33.78
CA VAL A 610 -24.12 -2.71 -35.23
C VAL A 610 -25.39 -2.12 -35.84
N LEU A 611 -25.35 -0.88 -36.33
CA LEU A 611 -26.41 -0.39 -37.21
C LEU A 611 -26.54 -1.40 -38.36
N GLN A 612 -27.71 -2.05 -38.41
CA GLN A 612 -28.04 -3.14 -39.35
C GLN A 612 -27.74 -2.81 -40.81
#